data_AF-A0A151AFW8-F1
#
_entry.id   AF-A0A151AFW8-F1
#
_cell.length_a   1.000
_cell.length_b   1.000
_cell.length_c   1.000
_cell.angle_alpha   90.00
_cell.angle_beta   90.00
_cell.angle_gamma   90.00
#
_symmetry.space_group_name_H-M   'P 1'
#
loop_
_entity.id
_entity.type
_entity.pdbx_description
1 polymer ?
#
loop_
_entity_poly.entity_id
_entity_poly.type
_entity_poly.pdbx_seq_one_letter_code
_entity_poly.pdbx_strand_id
1 'polypeptide(L)'
;MEEDDRFDPETHDAREVAAKAGAEPTEFLSLLPHYYRGEVGQMSKRLDRLDLTTDWAIAVIAAVLSLSFASVDSPPYFLLIGMFALSVFLVFDIRRYRSTPRDPGFG
;
A
#
# COMPACT_ATOMS: atom_id res chain seq x y z
N MET A 1 36.35 8.50 -9.00
CA MET A 1 35.23 8.77 -9.92
C MET A 1 34.44 7.47 -9.94
N GLU A 2 33.55 7.29 -8.95
CA GLU A 2 32.63 6.14 -8.90
C GLU A 2 31.47 6.49 -9.83
N GLU A 3 31.42 5.86 -10.99
CA GLU A 3 30.19 5.81 -11.79
C GLU A 3 29.14 5.08 -10.93
N ASP A 4 28.05 5.79 -10.61
CA ASP A 4 26.84 5.19 -10.03
C ASP A 4 26.28 4.21 -11.07
N ASP A 5 26.70 2.94 -11.00
CA ASP A 5 26.34 1.85 -11.92
C ASP A 5 24.88 1.37 -11.73
N ARG A 6 23.98 2.32 -11.40
CA ARG A 6 22.55 2.11 -11.30
C ARG A 6 21.98 2.11 -12.71
N PHE A 7 21.49 0.94 -13.11
CA PHE A 7 20.72 0.77 -14.33
C PHE A 7 19.55 1.78 -14.39
N ASP A 8 19.64 2.75 -15.29
CA ASP A 8 18.57 3.71 -15.57
C ASP A 8 17.72 3.23 -16.75
N PRO A 9 16.48 2.76 -16.49
CA PRO A 9 15.59 2.23 -17.53
C PRO A 9 15.07 3.31 -18.49
N GLU A 10 15.24 4.59 -18.17
CA GLU A 10 14.72 5.70 -18.98
C GLU A 10 15.70 6.19 -20.05
N THR A 11 16.93 5.67 -20.04
CA THR A 11 17.91 5.93 -21.08
C THR A 11 17.43 5.45 -22.45
N HIS A 12 17.80 6.17 -23.50
CA HIS A 12 17.39 5.84 -24.87
C HIS A 12 17.78 4.40 -25.25
N ASP A 13 19.00 4.00 -24.90
CA ASP A 13 19.54 2.67 -25.23
C ASP A 13 18.82 1.56 -24.46
N ALA A 14 18.48 1.77 -23.18
CA ALA A 14 17.71 0.80 -22.41
C ALA A 14 16.29 0.61 -22.97
N ARG A 15 15.64 1.70 -23.39
CA ARG A 15 14.32 1.66 -24.04
C ARG A 15 14.37 0.97 -25.40
N GLU A 16 15.42 1.19 -26.19
CA GLU A 16 15.59 0.53 -27.49
C GLU A 16 15.78 -0.98 -27.35
N VAL A 17 16.61 -1.41 -26.39
CA VAL A 17 16.80 -2.83 -26.06
C VAL A 17 15.50 -3.46 -25.57
N ALA A 18 14.76 -2.79 -24.69
CA ALA A 18 13.45 -3.26 -24.22
C ALA A 18 12.42 -3.34 -25.36
N ALA A 19 12.42 -2.37 -26.29
CA ALA A 19 11.53 -2.38 -27.45
C ALA A 19 11.85 -3.52 -28.41
N LYS A 20 13.13 -3.80 -28.64
CA LYS A 20 13.58 -4.94 -29.45
C LYS A 20 13.20 -6.27 -28.80
N ALA A 21 13.42 -6.39 -27.49
CA ALA A 21 13.04 -7.56 -26.70
C ALA A 21 11.52 -7.78 -26.66
N GLY A 22 10.73 -6.71 -26.69
CA GLY A 22 9.27 -6.77 -26.80
C GLY A 22 8.77 -7.14 -28.21
N ALA A 23 9.58 -6.91 -29.25
CA ALA A 23 9.22 -7.24 -30.63
C ALA A 23 9.50 -8.71 -30.98
N GLU A 24 10.43 -9.36 -30.28
CA GLU A 24 10.76 -10.78 -30.49
C GLU A 24 9.93 -11.70 -29.56
N PRO A 25 9.08 -12.60 -30.10
CA PRO A 25 8.16 -13.40 -29.28
C PRO A 25 8.85 -14.26 -28.21
N THR A 26 10.00 -14.86 -28.52
CA THR A 26 10.74 -15.74 -27.60
C THR A 26 11.30 -14.96 -26.42
N GLU A 27 11.86 -13.78 -26.68
CA GLU A 27 12.43 -12.90 -25.66
C GLU A 27 11.33 -12.30 -24.79
N PHE A 28 10.25 -11.82 -25.39
CA PHE A 28 9.06 -11.34 -24.68
C PHE A 28 8.47 -12.39 -23.74
N LEU A 29 8.30 -13.64 -24.20
CA LEU A 29 7.78 -14.74 -23.38
C LEU A 29 8.70 -15.07 -22.20
N SER A 30 10.01 -14.88 -22.33
CA SER A 30 10.97 -15.08 -21.24
C SER A 30 10.93 -13.96 -20.19
N LEU A 31 10.56 -12.74 -20.59
CA LEU A 31 10.48 -11.56 -19.73
C LEU A 31 9.16 -11.49 -18.94
N LEU A 32 8.06 -12.00 -19.52
CA LEU A 32 6.73 -11.98 -18.90
C LEU A 32 6.69 -12.49 -17.44
N PRO A 33 7.31 -13.64 -17.09
CA PRO A 33 7.31 -14.11 -15.70
C PRO A 33 8.04 -13.18 -14.73
N HIS A 34 9.09 -12.50 -15.18
CA HIS A 34 9.84 -11.55 -14.37
C HIS A 34 9.06 -10.25 -14.17
N TYR A 35 8.43 -9.76 -15.24
CA TYR A 35 7.52 -8.61 -15.20
C TYR A 35 6.33 -8.89 -14.26
N TYR A 36 5.67 -10.04 -14.43
CA TYR A 36 4.54 -10.46 -13.60
C TYR A 36 4.92 -10.56 -12.11
N ARG A 37 6.06 -11.18 -11.77
CA ARG A 37 6.53 -11.22 -10.37
C ARG A 37 6.81 -9.83 -9.81
N GLY A 38 7.31 -8.92 -10.66
CA GLY A 38 7.51 -7.51 -10.30
C GLY A 38 6.18 -6.81 -9.99
N GLU A 39 5.20 -6.90 -10.88
CA GLU A 39 3.86 -6.32 -10.70
C GLU A 39 3.14 -6.92 -9.49
N VAL A 40 3.12 -8.24 -9.37
CA VAL A 40 2.52 -8.95 -8.23
C VAL A 40 3.21 -8.56 -6.92
N GLY A 41 4.52 -8.38 -6.93
CA GLY A 41 5.26 -7.89 -5.77
C GLY A 41 4.86 -6.47 -5.35
N GLN A 42 4.60 -5.56 -6.30
CA GLN A 42 4.10 -4.22 -6.00
C GLN A 42 2.66 -4.25 -5.47
N MET A 43 1.81 -5.08 -6.08
CA MET A 43 0.43 -5.26 -5.63
C MET A 43 0.38 -5.87 -4.22
N SER A 44 1.19 -6.88 -3.94
CA SER A 44 1.32 -7.51 -2.62
C SER A 44 1.73 -6.48 -1.57
N LYS A 45 2.70 -5.59 -1.84
CA LYS A 45 3.04 -4.49 -0.90
C LYS A 45 1.89 -3.52 -0.65
N ARG A 46 1.05 -3.27 -1.65
CA ARG A 46 -0.15 -2.43 -1.49
C ARG A 46 -1.21 -3.14 -0.64
N LEU A 47 -1.35 -4.45 -0.81
CA LEU A 47 -2.27 -5.30 -0.05
C LEU A 47 -1.82 -5.48 1.41
N ASP A 48 -0.55 -5.81 1.66
CA ASP A 48 0.02 -5.93 3.03
C ASP A 48 -0.23 -4.67 3.87
N ARG A 49 -0.20 -3.49 3.22
CA ARG A 49 -0.48 -2.23 3.89
C ARG A 49 -1.95 -2.11 4.30
N LEU A 50 -2.86 -2.55 3.44
CA LEU A 50 -4.32 -2.55 3.64
C LEU A 50 -4.72 -3.59 4.70
N ASP A 51 -4.05 -4.73 4.74
CA ASP A 51 -4.33 -5.81 5.69
C ASP A 51 -4.05 -5.36 7.13
N LEU A 52 -2.90 -4.72 7.38
CA LEU A 52 -2.58 -4.17 8.70
C LEU A 52 -3.64 -3.16 9.19
N THR A 53 -4.16 -2.29 8.31
CA THR A 53 -5.22 -1.33 8.72
C THR A 53 -6.56 -1.98 8.97
N THR A 54 -6.87 -3.05 8.23
CA THR A 54 -8.11 -3.80 8.36
C THR A 54 -8.13 -4.60 9.66
N ASP A 55 -6.99 -5.20 10.03
CA ASP A 55 -6.86 -5.95 11.28
C ASP A 55 -7.13 -5.07 12.52
N TRP A 56 -6.53 -3.88 12.59
CA TRP A 56 -6.79 -2.93 13.67
C TRP A 56 -8.22 -2.37 13.62
N ALA A 57 -8.78 -2.16 12.43
CA ALA A 57 -10.17 -1.72 12.29
C ALA A 57 -11.16 -2.76 12.84
N ILE A 58 -10.94 -4.05 12.54
CA ILE A 58 -11.76 -5.16 13.06
C ILE A 58 -11.68 -5.22 14.59
N ALA A 59 -10.48 -5.11 15.17
CA ALA A 59 -10.30 -5.12 16.63
C ALA A 59 -11.06 -3.98 17.32
N VAL A 60 -11.03 -2.77 16.74
CA VAL A 60 -11.76 -1.60 17.26
C VAL A 60 -13.27 -1.80 17.15
N ILE A 61 -13.77 -2.28 16.00
CA ILE A 61 -15.20 -2.57 15.80
C ILE A 61 -15.66 -3.64 16.81
N ALA A 62 -14.89 -4.70 17.00
CA ALA A 62 -15.21 -5.77 17.94
C ALA A 62 -15.27 -5.28 19.40
N ALA A 63 -14.30 -4.45 19.82
CA ALA A 63 -14.29 -3.85 21.15
C ALA A 63 -15.51 -2.94 21.39
N VAL A 64 -15.88 -2.13 20.40
CA VAL A 64 -17.05 -1.23 20.47
C VAL A 64 -18.35 -2.00 20.51
N LEU A 65 -18.52 -3.03 19.65
CA LEU A 65 -19.70 -3.88 19.69
C LEU A 65 -19.82 -4.60 21.04
N SER A 66 -18.72 -5.11 21.58
CA SER A 66 -18.69 -5.74 22.90
C SER A 66 -19.15 -4.79 24.00
N LEU A 67 -18.65 -3.56 24.01
CA LEU A 67 -19.08 -2.52 24.95
C LEU A 67 -20.53 -2.07 24.72
N SER A 68 -21.01 -2.10 23.48
CA SER A 68 -22.39 -1.75 23.14
C SER A 68 -23.41 -2.78 23.63
N PHE A 69 -23.06 -4.06 23.58
CA PHE A 69 -23.91 -5.14 24.08
C PHE A 69 -23.78 -5.38 25.59
N ALA A 70 -22.76 -4.81 26.23
CA ALA A 70 -22.53 -4.97 27.67
C ALA A 70 -23.60 -4.28 28.55
N SER A 71 -24.43 -3.38 28.02
CA SER A 71 -25.50 -2.72 28.79
C SER A 71 -26.84 -2.66 28.04
N VAL A 72 -27.82 -3.38 28.59
CA VAL A 72 -29.19 -3.56 28.04
C VAL A 72 -30.06 -2.30 28.17
N ASP A 73 -29.59 -1.26 28.86
CA ASP A 73 -30.46 -0.17 29.35
C ASP A 73 -30.16 1.22 28.71
N SER A 74 -29.41 1.29 27.61
CA SER A 74 -28.59 2.49 27.39
C SER A 74 -29.09 3.55 26.39
N PRO A 75 -29.04 4.85 26.76
CA PRO A 75 -29.46 6.04 25.97
C PRO A 75 -28.57 6.36 24.73
N PRO A 76 -28.83 7.44 23.93
CA PRO A 76 -28.33 7.65 22.54
C PRO A 76 -26.80 7.78 22.32
N TYR A 77 -25.98 7.53 23.34
CA TYR A 77 -24.52 7.65 23.32
C TYR A 77 -23.82 6.55 22.49
N PHE A 78 -24.48 5.43 22.18
CA PHE A 78 -23.89 4.38 21.32
C PHE A 78 -23.62 4.84 19.89
N LEU A 79 -24.44 5.75 19.35
CA LEU A 79 -24.20 6.36 18.04
C LEU A 79 -22.93 7.24 18.05
N LEU A 80 -22.62 7.89 19.17
CA LEU A 80 -21.40 8.68 19.33
C LEU A 80 -20.15 7.79 19.39
N ILE A 81 -20.25 6.60 19.99
CA ILE A 81 -19.15 5.62 20.01
C ILE A 81 -18.90 5.09 18.59
N GLY A 82 -19.94 4.79 17.82
CA GLY A 82 -19.81 4.39 16.41
C GLY A 82 -19.16 5.49 15.55
N MET A 83 -19.56 6.75 15.74
CA MET A 83 -18.96 7.90 15.06
C MET A 83 -17.49 8.12 15.45
N PHE A 84 -17.15 7.93 16.73
CA PHE A 84 -15.79 8.02 17.24
C PHE A 84 -14.89 6.93 16.64
N ALA A 85 -15.38 5.70 16.52
CA ALA A 85 -14.64 4.60 15.88
C ALA A 85 -14.33 4.89 14.40
N LEU A 86 -15.32 5.41 13.64
CA LEU A 86 -15.12 5.87 12.26
C LEU A 86 -14.08 7.00 12.17
N SER A 87 -14.06 7.89 13.15
CA SER A 87 -13.10 9.00 13.22
C SER A 87 -11.66 8.50 13.47
N VAL A 88 -11.48 7.52 14.36
CA VAL A 88 -10.17 6.88 14.62
C VAL A 88 -9.64 6.16 13.38
N PHE A 89 -10.52 5.44 12.67
CA PHE A 89 -10.20 4.79 11.39
C PHE A 89 -9.63 5.81 10.38
N LEU A 90 -10.31 6.94 10.19
CA LEU A 90 -9.91 7.97 9.24
C LEU A 90 -8.60 8.69 9.65
N VAL A 91 -8.39 8.91 10.95
CA VAL A 91 -7.16 9.54 11.47
C VAL A 91 -5.94 8.63 11.30
N PHE A 92 -6.11 7.32 11.42
CA PHE A 92 -5.02 6.35 11.22
C PHE A 92 -4.59 6.29 9.75
N ASP A 93 -5.56 6.31 8.83
CA ASP A 93 -5.30 6.32 7.39
C ASP A 93 -4.53 7.60 6.96
N ILE A 94 -4.94 8.77 7.47
CA ILE A 94 -4.30 10.07 7.11
C ILE A 94 -2.90 10.23 7.72
N ARG A 95 -2.65 9.76 8.94
CA ARG A 95 -1.32 9.88 9.58
C ARG A 95 -0.26 9.06 8.85
N ARG A 96 -0.65 7.90 8.29
CA ARG A 96 0.26 6.99 7.60
C ARG A 96 0.71 7.50 6.24
N TYR A 97 -0.11 8.30 5.55
CA TYR A 97 0.27 8.93 4.27
C TYR A 97 1.05 10.25 4.42
N ARG A 98 1.07 10.84 5.62
CA ARG A 98 1.79 12.11 5.89
C ARG A 98 3.20 11.94 6.45
N SER A 99 3.57 10.77 6.95
CA SER A 99 4.88 10.52 7.56
C SER A 99 5.86 9.78 6.65
N THR A 100 5.76 9.94 5.34
CA THR A 100 6.94 9.76 4.49
C THR A 100 7.59 11.15 4.38
N PRO A 101 8.65 11.44 5.16
CA PRO A 101 9.53 12.55 4.82
C PRO A 101 9.95 12.33 3.36
N ARG A 102 9.53 13.23 2.50
CA ARG A 102 10.11 13.38 1.18
C ARG A 102 11.51 13.91 1.44
N ASP A 103 12.50 13.04 1.62
CA ASP A 103 13.89 13.46 1.66
C ASP A 103 14.20 14.15 0.33
N PRO A 104 14.48 15.47 0.31
CA PRO A 104 15.03 16.14 -0.84
C PRO A 104 16.55 16.05 -0.69
N GLY A 105 17.10 14.87 -0.90
CA GLY A 105 18.53 14.60 -0.81
C GLY A 105 19.16 14.41 -2.18
N PHE A 106 19.11 15.44 -3.03
CA PHE A 106 20.04 15.57 -4.15
C PHE A 106 21.25 16.36 -3.64
N GLY A 107 22.39 15.70 -3.54
CA GLY A 107 23.72 16.26 -3.26
C GLY A 107 24.74 15.53 -4.09
#